data_AF-A0A377KB57-F1
#
_entry.id   AF-A0A377KB57-F1
#
_cell.length_a   1.000
_cell.length_b   1.000
_cell.length_c   1.000
_cell.angle_alpha   90.00
_cell.angle_beta   90.00
_cell.angle_gamma   90.00
#
_symmetry.space_group_name_H-M   'P 1'
#
loop_
_entity.id
_entity.type
_entity.pdbx_description
1 polymer ?
#
loop_
_entity_poly.entity_id
_entity_poly.type
_entity_poly.pdbx_seq_one_letter_code
_entity_poly.pdbx_strand_id
1 'polypeptide(L)'
;MSQSLFSQPLNVINVGIAMFSDDLKKQHVEVTQLDWTPPGQGNMQVVQALDNIADSPLADKIAAANQQALERIIQSHPVLIGFDQAINVVPGMTAKTILHAGPPVTWEKNVRRDERRGHRGAGVRRTGERSRRGG
;
A
#
# COMPACT_ATOMS: atom_id res chain seq x y z
N MET A 1 16.12 -6.06 19.93
CA MET A 1 14.93 -5.53 20.64
C MET A 1 13.73 -6.34 20.18
N SER A 2 13.63 -7.57 20.67
CA SER A 2 12.71 -8.57 20.13
C SER A 2 12.13 -9.38 21.29
N GLN A 3 10.82 -9.65 21.19
CA GLN A 3 10.07 -10.70 21.89
C GLN A 3 9.26 -10.35 23.15
N SER A 4 9.02 -9.09 23.55
CA SER A 4 8.02 -8.87 24.62
C SER A 4 6.58 -9.21 24.19
N LEU A 5 6.29 -9.27 22.88
CA LEU A 5 4.95 -9.52 22.35
C LEU A 5 4.48 -10.97 22.50
N PHE A 6 5.41 -11.94 22.42
CA PHE A 6 5.09 -13.37 22.52
C PHE A 6 5.31 -13.94 23.93
N SER A 7 5.77 -13.11 24.87
CA SER A 7 6.00 -13.49 26.27
C SER A 7 4.82 -13.19 27.19
N GLN A 8 3.67 -12.78 26.63
CA GLN A 8 2.45 -12.42 27.36
C GLN A 8 1.25 -13.12 26.70
N PRO A 9 0.14 -13.31 27.44
CA PRO A 9 -1.10 -13.83 26.88
C PRO A 9 -1.53 -12.98 25.67
N LEU A 10 -1.78 -13.64 24.53
CA LEU A 10 -2.18 -12.97 23.30
C LEU A 10 -3.69 -12.75 23.30
N ASN A 11 -4.11 -11.49 23.11
CA ASN A 11 -5.50 -11.15 22.84
C ASN A 11 -5.73 -11.19 21.33
N VAL A 12 -6.45 -12.20 20.84
CA VAL A 12 -6.66 -12.39 19.40
C VAL A 12 -8.05 -11.89 19.00
N ILE A 13 -8.14 -11.06 17.96
CA ILE A 13 -9.42 -10.67 17.35
C ILE A 13 -9.55 -11.40 16.02
N ASN A 14 -10.50 -12.33 15.92
CA ASN A 14 -10.79 -13.02 14.66
C ASN A 14 -11.81 -12.22 13.84
N VAL A 15 -11.54 -12.01 12.56
CA VAL A 15 -12.43 -11.33 11.62
C VAL A 15 -12.71 -12.27 10.46
N GLY A 16 -13.97 -12.63 10.23
CA GLY A 16 -14.37 -13.56 9.17
C GLY A 16 -14.88 -14.90 9.72
N ILE A 17 -14.53 -16.02 9.07
CA ILE A 17 -15.14 -17.33 9.32
C ILE A 17 -14.92 -17.78 10.78
N ALA A 18 -16.02 -18.16 11.46
CA ALA A 18 -16.02 -18.51 12.88
C ALA A 18 -15.14 -19.73 13.23
N MET A 19 -14.89 -20.62 12.26
CA MET A 19 -14.08 -21.83 12.42
C MET A 19 -12.68 -21.54 13.01
N PHE A 20 -12.04 -20.43 12.63
CA PHE A 20 -10.73 -20.06 13.18
C PHE A 20 -10.79 -19.62 14.64
N SER A 21 -11.88 -18.98 15.05
CA SER A 21 -12.13 -18.64 16.46
C SER A 21 -12.30 -19.90 17.30
N ASP A 22 -13.02 -20.89 16.79
CA ASP A 22 -13.24 -22.16 17.50
C ASP A 22 -11.95 -22.97 17.67
N ASP A 23 -11.08 -22.99 16.66
CA ASP A 23 -9.79 -23.68 16.77
C ASP A 23 -8.82 -23.00 17.76
N LEU A 24 -8.86 -21.67 17.86
CA LEU A 24 -8.08 -20.92 18.85
C LEU A 24 -8.60 -21.11 20.28
N LYS A 25 -9.93 -21.16 20.46
CA LYS A 25 -10.54 -21.49 21.76
C LYS A 25 -10.17 -22.89 22.24
N LYS A 26 -10.12 -23.89 21.34
CA LYS A 26 -9.66 -25.26 21.69
C LYS A 26 -8.21 -25.27 22.18
N GLN A 27 -7.39 -24.35 21.68
CA GLN A 27 -6.00 -24.15 22.12
C GLN A 27 -5.88 -23.28 23.37
N HIS A 28 -6.99 -22.96 24.04
CA HIS A 28 -7.06 -22.14 25.25
C HIS A 28 -6.52 -20.71 25.06
N VAL A 29 -6.60 -20.18 23.84
CA VAL A 29 -6.25 -18.79 23.52
C VAL A 29 -7.50 -17.92 23.62
N GLU A 30 -7.37 -16.77 24.27
CA GLU A 30 -8.46 -15.79 24.37
C GLU A 30 -8.70 -15.13 23.01
N VAL A 31 -9.85 -15.41 22.39
CA VAL A 31 -10.22 -14.88 21.08
C VAL A 31 -11.57 -14.16 21.13
N THR A 32 -11.61 -12.95 20.59
CA THR A 32 -12.85 -12.19 20.36
C THR A 32 -13.23 -12.32 18.89
N GLN A 33 -14.41 -12.88 18.60
CA GLN A 33 -14.96 -12.93 17.25
C GLN A 33 -15.56 -11.57 16.90
N LEU A 34 -14.99 -10.89 15.91
CA LEU A 34 -15.60 -9.71 15.31
C LEU A 34 -16.48 -10.14 14.13
N ASP A 35 -17.78 -9.92 14.28
CA ASP A 35 -18.76 -10.17 13.24
C ASP A 35 -18.73 -9.04 12.20
N TRP A 36 -17.76 -9.13 11.29
CA TRP A 36 -17.54 -8.13 10.24
C TRP A 36 -18.30 -8.48 8.97
N THR A 37 -19.03 -7.50 8.41
CA THR A 37 -19.77 -7.62 7.16
C THR A 37 -19.52 -6.41 6.25
N PRO A 38 -19.67 -6.54 4.91
CA PRO A 38 -19.48 -5.44 3.98
C PRO A 38 -20.35 -4.23 4.32
N PRO A 39 -19.85 -2.99 4.13
CA PRO A 39 -20.62 -1.78 4.40
C PRO A 39 -21.87 -1.76 3.50
N GLY A 40 -23.02 -1.91 4.13
CA GLY A 40 -24.30 -2.04 3.43
C GLY A 40 -25.37 -2.67 4.31
N GLN A 41 -25.11 -3.75 5.05
CA GLN A 41 -26.00 -4.37 6.07
C GLN A 41 -27.53 -4.34 5.75
N GLY A 42 -27.95 -4.51 4.50
CA GLY A 42 -29.37 -4.44 4.11
C GLY A 42 -29.94 -3.02 3.89
N ASN A 43 -29.10 -1.98 3.88
CA ASN A 43 -29.45 -0.66 3.37
C ASN A 43 -29.74 -0.76 1.88
N MET A 44 -31.03 -0.84 1.58
CA MET A 44 -31.56 -0.96 0.22
C MET A 44 -31.07 0.16 -0.71
N GLN A 45 -30.75 1.34 -0.20
CA GLN A 45 -30.23 2.43 -1.03
C GLN A 45 -28.80 2.15 -1.50
N VAL A 46 -27.96 1.55 -0.64
CA VAL A 46 -26.59 1.15 -1.01
C VAL A 46 -26.63 -0.04 -1.96
N VAL A 47 -27.50 -1.02 -1.71
CA VAL A 47 -27.69 -2.17 -2.61
C VAL A 47 -28.17 -1.70 -3.98
N GLN A 48 -29.21 -0.86 -4.05
CA GLN A 48 -29.70 -0.28 -5.30
C GLN A 48 -28.63 0.55 -6.02
N ALA A 49 -27.79 1.29 -5.29
CA ALA A 49 -26.69 2.04 -5.90
C ALA A 49 -25.65 1.09 -6.53
N LEU A 50 -25.35 -0.04 -5.87
CA LEU A 50 -24.46 -1.07 -6.41
C LEU A 50 -25.08 -1.77 -7.63
N ASP A 51 -26.37 -2.11 -7.57
CA ASP A 51 -27.11 -2.71 -8.69
C ASP A 51 -27.13 -1.76 -9.90
N ASN A 52 -27.41 -0.47 -9.69
CA ASN A 52 -27.38 0.53 -10.76
C ASN A 52 -25.99 0.70 -11.41
N ILE A 53 -24.91 0.50 -10.65
CA ILE A 53 -23.55 0.52 -11.18
C ILE A 53 -23.28 -0.76 -11.97
N ALA A 54 -23.72 -1.91 -11.47
CA ALA A 54 -23.54 -3.21 -12.10
C ALA A 54 -24.35 -3.33 -13.41
N ASP A 55 -25.59 -2.86 -13.42
CA ASP A 55 -26.51 -2.87 -14.56
C ASP A 55 -26.39 -1.59 -15.43
N SER A 56 -25.34 -0.81 -15.20
CA SER A 56 -25.10 0.42 -15.95
C SER A 56 -24.92 0.10 -17.45
N PRO A 57 -25.42 0.93 -18.37
CA PRO A 57 -25.07 0.85 -19.80
C PRO A 57 -23.56 0.95 -20.08
N LEU A 58 -22.76 1.32 -19.07
CA LEU A 58 -21.31 1.36 -19.12
C LEU A 58 -20.65 0.04 -18.70
N ALA A 59 -21.39 -0.94 -18.17
CA ALA A 59 -20.85 -2.20 -17.65
C ALA A 59 -19.97 -2.91 -18.67
N ASP A 60 -20.44 -3.05 -19.91
CA ASP A 60 -19.67 -3.66 -21.00
C ASP A 60 -18.40 -2.86 -21.34
N LYS A 61 -18.48 -1.54 -21.31
CA LYS A 61 -17.31 -0.66 -21.55
C LYS A 61 -16.28 -0.80 -20.43
N ILE A 62 -16.73 -0.89 -19.17
CA ILE A 62 -15.88 -1.10 -18.00
C ILE A 62 -15.25 -2.49 -18.07
N ALA A 63 -16.03 -3.53 -18.40
CA ALA A 63 -15.54 -4.89 -18.56
C ALA A 63 -14.46 -4.98 -19.64
N ALA A 64 -14.69 -4.38 -20.81
CA ALA A 64 -13.71 -4.31 -21.88
C ALA A 64 -12.44 -3.55 -21.47
N ALA A 65 -12.56 -2.42 -20.78
CA ALA A 65 -11.42 -1.65 -20.28
C ALA A 65 -10.61 -2.41 -19.22
N ASN A 66 -11.28 -3.10 -18.31
CA ASN A 66 -10.66 -3.93 -17.28
C ASN A 66 -9.93 -5.12 -17.89
N GLN A 67 -10.55 -5.79 -18.88
CA GLN A 67 -9.92 -6.88 -19.63
C GLN A 67 -8.64 -6.41 -20.30
N GLN A 68 -8.68 -5.26 -20.99
CA GLN A 68 -7.50 -4.68 -21.62
C GLN A 68 -6.40 -4.33 -20.60
N ALA A 69 -6.76 -3.77 -19.44
CA ALA A 69 -5.81 -3.46 -18.37
C ALA A 69 -5.16 -4.74 -17.80
N LEU A 70 -5.97 -5.76 -17.55
CA LEU A 70 -5.50 -7.05 -17.05
C LEU A 70 -4.56 -7.73 -18.05
N GLU A 71 -4.92 -7.76 -19.33
CA GLU A 71 -4.08 -8.32 -20.40
C GLU A 71 -2.72 -7.64 -20.44
N ARG A 72 -2.67 -6.30 -20.38
CA ARG A 72 -1.40 -5.56 -20.34
C ARG A 72 -0.56 -5.93 -19.13
N ILE A 73 -1.16 -6.10 -17.95
CA ILE A 73 -0.43 -6.47 -16.74
C ILE A 73 0.12 -7.90 -16.87
N ILE A 74 -0.71 -8.86 -17.29
CA ILE A 74 -0.32 -10.28 -17.41
C ILE A 74 0.75 -10.48 -18.49
N GLN A 75 0.60 -9.81 -19.64
CA GLN A 75 1.52 -9.94 -20.78
C GLN A 75 2.79 -9.09 -20.62
N SER A 76 2.90 -8.29 -19.57
CA SER A 76 4.11 -7.52 -19.29
C SER A 76 5.26 -8.42 -18.91
N HIS A 77 6.37 -8.33 -19.64
CA HIS A 77 7.61 -9.03 -19.36
C HIS A 77 8.74 -8.01 -19.13
N PRO A 78 8.78 -7.36 -17.95
CA PRO A 78 9.82 -6.38 -17.67
C PRO A 78 11.19 -7.06 -17.58
N VAL A 79 12.17 -6.54 -18.32
CA VAL A 79 13.56 -6.99 -18.30
C VAL A 79 14.48 -5.83 -17.90
N LEU A 80 15.52 -6.13 -17.14
CA LEU A 80 16.52 -5.14 -16.74
C LEU A 80 17.43 -4.83 -17.94
N ILE A 81 17.33 -3.60 -18.47
CA ILE A 81 18.14 -3.15 -19.62
C ILE A 81 19.37 -2.32 -19.21
N GLY A 82 19.48 -1.91 -17.95
CA GLY A 82 20.59 -1.08 -17.46
C GLY A 82 20.30 -0.41 -16.12
N PHE A 83 21.27 0.39 -15.65
CA PHE A 83 21.16 1.21 -14.44
C PHE A 83 21.98 2.50 -14.60
N ASP A 84 21.48 3.61 -14.07
CA ASP A 84 22.18 4.89 -14.05
C ASP A 84 21.63 5.77 -12.89
N GLN A 85 22.23 6.93 -12.67
CA GLN A 85 21.75 7.92 -11.70
C GLN A 85 20.39 8.47 -12.12
N ALA A 86 19.49 8.62 -11.15
CA ALA A 86 18.13 9.10 -11.39
C ALA A 86 18.07 10.45 -12.13
N ILE A 87 19.06 11.34 -11.94
CA ILE A 87 19.11 12.64 -12.64
C ILE A 87 19.30 12.50 -14.16
N ASN A 88 19.87 11.40 -14.63
CA ASN A 88 20.15 11.16 -16.05
C ASN A 88 18.97 10.48 -16.76
N VAL A 89 18.19 9.66 -16.06
CA VAL A 89 17.21 8.75 -16.69
C VAL A 89 15.76 8.93 -16.24
N VAL A 90 15.49 9.63 -15.13
CA VAL A 90 14.11 9.88 -14.66
C VAL A 90 13.59 11.19 -15.25
N PRO A 91 12.49 11.18 -16.02
CA PRO A 91 11.92 12.40 -16.60
C PRO A 91 11.54 13.44 -15.54
N GLY A 92 11.86 14.71 -15.81
CA GLY A 92 11.52 15.84 -14.92
C GLY A 92 12.33 15.91 -13.61
N MET A 93 13.35 15.05 -13.44
CA MET A 93 14.20 15.08 -12.26
C MET A 93 15.09 16.33 -12.23
N THR A 94 15.22 16.96 -11.06
CA THR A 94 16.13 18.10 -10.87
C THR A 94 17.12 17.83 -9.74
N ALA A 95 18.17 18.65 -9.65
CA ALA A 95 19.16 18.58 -8.58
C ALA A 95 18.55 18.76 -7.17
N LYS A 96 17.34 19.33 -7.05
CA LYS A 96 16.64 19.55 -5.78
C LYS A 96 15.38 18.69 -5.63
N THR A 97 15.11 17.78 -6.57
CA THR A 97 13.97 16.86 -6.50
C THR A 97 14.33 15.61 -5.70
N ILE A 98 13.44 15.24 -4.78
CA ILE A 98 13.46 13.97 -4.06
C ILE A 98 12.06 13.37 -4.18
N LEU A 99 11.97 12.11 -4.63
CA LEU A 99 10.69 11.39 -4.78
C LEU A 99 10.43 10.54 -3.53
N HIS A 100 9.15 10.35 -3.19
CA HIS A 100 8.69 9.52 -2.08
C HIS A 100 7.61 8.54 -2.56
N ALA A 101 7.31 7.52 -1.75
CA ALA A 101 6.29 6.53 -2.06
C ALA A 101 4.89 7.00 -1.64
N GLY A 102 3.88 6.63 -2.42
CA GLY A 102 2.48 6.92 -2.13
C GLY A 102 1.95 8.18 -2.82
N PRO A 103 0.74 8.63 -2.46
CA PRO A 103 0.09 9.76 -3.12
C PRO A 103 0.83 11.08 -2.84
N PRO A 104 0.54 12.15 -3.63
CA PRO A 104 1.10 13.47 -3.39
C PRO A 104 0.81 13.95 -1.96
N VAL A 105 1.84 14.35 -1.23
CA VAL A 105 1.73 14.87 0.14
C VAL A 105 2.78 15.96 0.35
N THR A 106 2.43 16.99 1.11
CA THR A 106 3.41 18.02 1.49
C THR A 106 4.34 17.48 2.58
N TRP A 107 5.50 18.11 2.72
CA TRP A 107 6.48 17.72 3.73
C TRP A 107 5.91 17.76 5.16
N GLU A 108 5.12 18.79 5.48
CA GLU A 108 4.52 19.03 6.78
C GLU A 108 3.48 17.96 7.14
N LYS A 109 2.77 17.45 6.12
CA LYS A 109 1.74 16.42 6.26
C LYS A 109 2.27 15.00 6.19
N ASN A 110 3.55 14.80 5.82
CA ASN A 110 4.12 13.46 5.81
C ASN A 110 4.33 12.99 7.26
N VAL A 111 3.38 12.23 7.83
CA VAL A 111 3.39 11.87 9.27
C VAL A 111 4.47 10.82 9.60
N ARG A 112 5.09 10.18 8.61
CA ARG A 112 6.06 9.11 8.85
C ARG A 112 7.44 9.67 9.15
N ARG A 113 7.84 9.60 10.43
CA ARG A 113 9.14 10.05 10.93
C ARG A 113 10.32 9.43 10.16
N ASP A 114 10.20 8.16 9.75
CA ASP A 114 11.26 7.43 9.04
C ASP A 114 11.44 7.93 7.60
N GLU A 115 10.36 8.22 6.89
CA GLU A 115 10.43 8.82 5.55
C GLU A 115 11.11 10.20 5.61
N ARG A 116 10.72 11.06 6.55
CA ARG A 116 11.38 12.36 6.77
C ARG A 116 12.87 12.20 7.09
N ARG A 117 13.25 11.17 7.87
CA ARG A 117 14.66 10.88 8.16
C ARG A 117 15.41 10.42 6.92
N GLY A 118 14.81 9.57 6.09
CA GLY A 118 15.35 9.13 4.81
C GLY A 118 15.64 10.30 3.87
N HIS A 119 14.67 11.21 3.70
CA HIS A 119 14.83 12.41 2.87
C HIS A 119 15.93 13.36 3.37
N ARG A 120 16.02 13.59 4.69
CA ARG A 120 17.13 14.37 5.27
C ARG A 120 18.48 13.70 5.02
N GLY A 121 18.56 12.38 5.16
CA GLY A 121 19.77 11.62 4.84
C GLY A 121 20.17 11.73 3.37
N ALA A 122 19.20 11.67 2.45
CA ALA A 122 19.43 11.86 1.02
C ALA A 122 19.94 13.28 0.70
N GLY A 123 19.42 14.30 1.38
CA GLY A 123 19.91 15.68 1.29
C GLY A 123 21.38 15.81 1.75
N VAL A 124 21.73 15.25 2.91
CA VAL A 124 23.08 15.35 3.49
C VAL A 124 24.13 14.62 2.67
N ARG A 125 23.83 13.43 2.12
CA ARG A 125 24.77 12.69 1.26
C ARG A 125 25.14 13.47 0.00
N ARG A 126 24.19 14.22 -0.59
CA ARG A 126 24.48 15.10 -1.73
C ARG A 126 25.40 16.27 -1.39
N THR A 127 25.34 16.80 -0.17
CA THR A 127 26.22 17.90 0.26
C THR A 127 27.64 17.42 0.54
N GLY A 128 27.81 16.20 1.06
CA GLY A 128 29.11 15.62 1.41
C GLY A 128 29.98 15.21 0.21
N GLU A 129 29.38 14.81 -0.92
CA GLU A 129 30.13 14.42 -2.13
C GLU A 129 30.76 15.60 -2.89
N ARG A 130 30.25 16.83 -2.72
CA ARG A 130 30.89 18.03 -3.30
C ARG A 130 32.23 18.36 -2.67
N SER A 131 32.48 17.93 -1.43
CA SER A 131 33.73 18.21 -0.73
C SER A 131 34.90 17.31 -1.15
N ARG A 132 34.65 16.22 -1.90
CA ARG A 132 35.69 15.21 -2.24
C ARG A 132 36.12 15.20 -3.71
N ARG A 133 35.56 16.07 -4.55
CA ARG A 133 35.95 16.21 -5.98
C ARG A 133 36.65 17.53 -6.30
N GLY A 134 37.36 18.10 -5.34
CA GLY A 134 38.19 19.29 -5.50
C GLY A 134 39.49 19.11 -4.72
N GLY A 135 40.46 18.44 -5.34
CA GLY A 135 41.81 18.17 -4.85
C GLY A 135 42.61 17.58 -5.99
#